data_AF-A0A956QBZ6-F1
#
_entry.id   AF-A0A956QBZ6-F1
#
_cell.length_a   1.000
_cell.length_b   1.000
_cell.length_c   1.000
_cell.angle_alpha   90.00
_cell.angle_beta   90.00
_cell.angle_gamma   90.00
#
_symmetry.space_group_name_H-M   'P 1'
#
loop_
_entity.id
_entity.type
_entity.pdbx_description
1 polymer ?
#
loop_
_entity_poly.entity_id
_entity_poly.type
_entity_poly.pdbx_seq_one_letter_code
_entity_poly.pdbx_strand_id
1 'polypeptide(L)'
;MDKPTYKLYSVHQAGAVSIIGSLLATGLLLATNARRLGRPAQARQCLTVGVVGTILIIALSTQLPPQASGYAFLLVTVLVARAFARKAQGETLEQHKAADGQLESLWKAAGVAFGALMAELLVTTAVVMAVYP
;
A
#
# COMPACT_ATOMS: atom_id res chain seq x y z
N MET A 1 -4.55 -23.26 19.75
CA MET A 1 -3.74 -22.14 19.22
C MET A 1 -4.10 -20.93 20.06
N ASP A 2 -3.11 -20.32 20.70
CA ASP A 2 -3.37 -19.11 21.49
C ASP A 2 -3.74 -17.95 20.57
N LYS A 3 -4.64 -17.10 21.05
CA LYS A 3 -5.12 -15.93 20.31
C LYS A 3 -3.96 -14.99 19.96
N PRO A 4 -3.80 -14.58 18.70
CA PRO A 4 -2.77 -13.61 18.31
C PRO A 4 -2.91 -12.30 19.10
N THR A 5 -1.82 -11.85 19.72
CA THR A 5 -1.79 -10.59 20.51
C THR A 5 -1.59 -9.34 19.63
N TYR A 6 -1.22 -9.52 18.36
CA TYR A 6 -1.02 -8.46 17.39
C TYR A 6 -2.21 -8.35 16.42
N LYS A 7 -2.34 -7.16 15.81
CA LYS A 7 -3.36 -6.89 14.79
C LYS A 7 -2.75 -6.84 13.41
N LEU A 8 -3.52 -7.14 12.37
CA LEU A 8 -3.06 -7.02 10.98
C LEU A 8 -3.97 -6.11 10.16
N TYR A 9 -3.41 -5.42 9.18
CA TYR A 9 -4.17 -4.72 8.16
C TYR A 9 -4.71 -5.72 7.13
N SER A 10 -5.96 -5.55 6.73
CA SER A 10 -6.65 -6.40 5.77
C SER A 10 -6.35 -6.04 4.31
N VAL A 11 -6.68 -6.95 3.39
CA VAL A 11 -6.67 -6.71 1.94
C VAL A 11 -7.58 -5.53 1.55
N HIS A 12 -8.70 -5.33 2.26
CA HIS A 12 -9.59 -4.22 1.99
C HIS A 12 -8.97 -2.88 2.38
N GLN A 13 -8.31 -2.83 3.54
CA GLN A 13 -7.57 -1.63 3.96
C GLN A 13 -6.42 -1.33 3.00
N ALA A 14 -5.69 -2.35 2.55
CA ALA A 14 -4.62 -2.22 1.56
C ALA A 14 -5.08 -1.56 0.24
N GLY A 15 -6.30 -1.89 -0.24
CA GLY A 15 -6.90 -1.24 -1.41
C GLY A 15 -7.48 0.15 -1.10
N ALA A 16 -8.05 0.36 0.09
CA ALA A 16 -8.60 1.66 0.46
C ALA A 16 -7.51 2.73 0.58
N VAL A 17 -6.36 2.40 1.19
CA VAL A 17 -5.26 3.35 1.37
C VAL A 17 -4.55 3.70 0.07
N SER A 18 -4.62 2.85 -0.96
CA SER A 18 -3.96 3.12 -2.23
C SER A 18 -4.60 4.27 -3.01
N ILE A 19 -5.83 4.65 -2.65
CA ILE A 19 -6.51 5.83 -3.17
C ILE A 19 -5.79 7.11 -2.70
N ILE A 20 -5.25 7.08 -1.49
CA ILE A 20 -4.66 8.27 -0.82
C ILE A 20 -3.15 8.30 -1.03
N GLY A 21 -2.43 7.22 -0.72
CA GLY A 21 -0.96 7.19 -0.74
C GLY A 21 -0.38 6.15 -1.70
N SER A 22 -1.10 5.88 -2.79
CA SER A 22 -0.69 4.98 -3.88
C SER A 22 -0.31 3.55 -3.43
N LEU A 23 0.45 2.83 -4.26
CA LEU A 23 1.01 1.53 -3.90
C LEU A 23 2.04 1.61 -2.76
N LEU A 24 2.58 2.79 -2.44
CA LEU A 24 3.48 3.00 -1.31
C LEU A 24 2.76 2.75 0.02
N ALA A 25 1.58 3.34 0.20
CA ALA A 25 0.74 3.10 1.38
C ALA A 25 0.39 1.62 1.54
N THR A 26 0.02 0.95 0.45
CA THR A 26 -0.22 -0.49 0.44
C THR A 26 1.04 -1.26 0.88
N GLY A 27 2.20 -0.94 0.31
CA GLY A 27 3.48 -1.56 0.67
C GLY A 27 3.83 -1.37 2.14
N LEU A 28 3.59 -0.19 2.71
CA LEU A 28 3.83 0.11 4.13
C LEU A 28 2.91 -0.69 5.07
N LEU A 29 1.62 -0.84 4.74
CA LEU A 29 0.71 -1.68 5.53
C LEU A 29 1.15 -3.15 5.51
N LEU A 30 1.47 -3.68 4.33
CA LEU A 30 1.92 -5.07 4.18
C LEU A 30 3.28 -5.30 4.84
N ALA A 31 4.19 -4.34 4.76
CA ALA A 31 5.46 -4.40 5.48
C ALA A 31 5.27 -4.41 7.00
N THR A 32 4.32 -3.62 7.50
CA THR A 32 3.96 -3.60 8.93
C THR A 32 3.38 -4.94 9.38
N ASN A 33 2.48 -5.53 8.59
CA ASN A 33 1.97 -6.88 8.84
C ASN A 33 3.10 -7.91 8.87
N ALA A 34 3.99 -7.90 7.88
CA ALA A 34 5.11 -8.84 7.79
C ALA A 34 6.05 -8.72 9.00
N ARG A 35 6.30 -7.50 9.51
CA ARG A 35 7.04 -7.29 10.76
C ARG A 35 6.34 -7.90 11.98
N ARG A 36 5.01 -7.69 12.11
CA ARG A 36 4.20 -8.28 13.19
C ARG A 36 4.13 -9.80 13.13
N LEU A 37 4.25 -10.36 11.93
CA LEU A 37 4.33 -11.80 11.67
C LEU A 37 5.74 -12.38 11.85
N GLY A 38 6.74 -11.58 12.25
CA GLY A 38 8.12 -12.04 12.40
C GLY A 38 8.84 -12.34 11.08
N ARG A 39 8.39 -11.76 9.96
CA ARG A 39 8.90 -11.99 8.59
C ARG A 39 9.60 -10.74 8.03
N PRO A 40 10.81 -10.38 8.51
CA PRO A 40 11.50 -9.15 8.09
C PRO A 40 11.89 -9.12 6.61
N ALA A 41 12.21 -10.27 6.01
CA ALA A 41 12.51 -10.38 4.58
C ALA A 41 11.28 -10.02 3.73
N GLN A 42 10.11 -10.56 4.08
CA GLN A 42 8.84 -10.22 3.44
C GLN A 42 8.50 -8.74 3.64
N ALA A 43 8.81 -8.16 4.81
CA ALA A 43 8.57 -6.74 5.05
C ALA A 43 9.37 -5.84 4.10
N ARG A 44 10.65 -6.16 3.86
CA ARG A 44 11.48 -5.45 2.88
C ARG A 44 10.92 -5.60 1.48
N GLN A 45 10.56 -6.82 1.08
CA GLN A 45 9.96 -7.09 -0.23
C GLN A 45 8.67 -6.29 -0.45
N CYS A 46 7.77 -6.25 0.54
CA CYS A 46 6.52 -5.50 0.44
C CYS A 46 6.76 -3.99 0.25
N LEU A 47 7.73 -3.43 0.98
CA LEU A 47 8.10 -2.03 0.85
C LEU A 47 8.74 -1.74 -0.51
N THR A 48 9.67 -2.58 -0.96
CA THR A 48 10.31 -2.44 -2.29
C THR A 48 9.28 -2.49 -3.40
N VAL A 49 8.35 -3.44 -3.38
CA VAL A 49 7.26 -3.52 -4.38
C VAL A 49 6.35 -2.29 -4.31
N GLY A 50 6.05 -1.78 -3.12
CA GLY A 50 5.30 -0.53 -2.96
C GLY A 50 6.00 0.66 -3.63
N VAL A 51 7.27 0.88 -3.32
CA VAL A 51 8.09 1.97 -3.89
C VAL A 51 8.21 1.84 -5.41
N VAL A 52 8.62 0.66 -5.90
CA VAL A 52 8.77 0.42 -7.34
C VAL A 52 7.43 0.57 -8.06
N GLY A 53 6.35 0.06 -7.47
CA GLY A 53 5.00 0.20 -8.00
C GLY A 53 4.57 1.66 -8.11
N THR A 54 4.84 2.49 -7.10
CA THR A 54 4.57 3.94 -7.14
C THR A 54 5.36 4.63 -8.24
N ILE A 55 6.66 4.34 -8.39
CA ILE A 55 7.49 4.91 -9.45
C ILE A 55 6.93 4.55 -10.83
N LEU A 56 6.54 3.28 -11.03
CA LEU A 56 5.92 2.82 -12.28
C LEU A 56 4.59 3.52 -12.57
N ILE A 57 3.74 3.68 -11.56
CA ILE A 57 2.46 4.40 -11.68
C ILE A 57 2.70 5.85 -12.11
N ILE A 58 3.65 6.54 -11.48
CA ILE A 58 4.01 7.92 -11.85
C ILE A 58 4.53 7.97 -13.29
N ALA A 59 5.46 7.08 -13.67
CA ALA A 59 6.01 7.03 -15.03
C ALA A 59 4.94 6.71 -16.09
N LEU A 60 3.98 5.84 -15.78
CA LEU A 60 2.86 5.54 -16.68
C LEU A 60 1.89 6.73 -16.77
N SER A 61 1.71 7.48 -15.69
CA SER A 61 0.82 8.65 -15.69
C SER A 61 1.28 9.75 -16.64
N THR A 62 2.59 9.90 -16.88
CA THR A 62 3.11 10.90 -17.83
C THR A 62 2.88 10.52 -19.30
N GLN A 63 2.51 9.26 -19.58
CA GLN A 63 2.20 8.78 -20.93
C GLN A 63 0.68 8.74 -21.20
N LEU A 64 -0.15 8.99 -20.19
CA LEU A 64 -1.60 8.95 -20.37
C LEU A 64 -2.07 10.15 -21.21
N PRO A 65 -2.93 9.92 -22.22
CA PRO A 65 -3.56 11.01 -22.95
C PRO A 65 -4.38 11.89 -22.00
N PRO A 66 -4.50 13.20 -22.23
CA PRO A 66 -5.31 14.10 -21.39
C PRO A 66 -6.76 13.65 -21.21
N GLN A 67 -7.31 12.94 -22.20
CA GLN A 67 -8.66 12.36 -22.19
C GLN A 67 -8.80 11.06 -21.36
N ALA A 68 -7.72 10.50 -20.80
CA ALA A 68 -7.81 9.34 -19.94
C ALA A 68 -8.52 9.71 -18.63
N SER A 69 -9.61 9.00 -18.32
CA SER A 69 -10.35 9.22 -17.07
C SER A 69 -9.50 8.86 -15.86
N GLY A 70 -9.22 9.83 -14.98
CA GLY A 70 -8.51 9.59 -13.72
C GLY A 70 -9.17 8.52 -12.84
N TYR A 71 -10.48 8.30 -12.99
CA TYR A 71 -11.20 7.23 -12.31
C TYR A 71 -10.76 5.84 -12.76
N ALA A 72 -10.48 5.64 -14.05
CA ALA A 72 -10.01 4.35 -14.55
C ALA A 72 -8.63 4.01 -13.96
N PHE A 73 -7.75 5.01 -13.89
CA PHE A 73 -6.43 4.87 -13.28
C PHE A 73 -6.51 4.54 -11.79
N LEU A 74 -7.41 5.21 -11.06
CA LEU A 74 -7.66 4.96 -9.64
C LEU A 74 -8.21 3.55 -9.41
N LEU A 75 -9.18 3.11 -10.22
CA LEU A 75 -9.72 1.75 -10.16
C LEU A 75 -8.64 0.69 -10.40
N VAL A 76 -7.82 0.85 -11.43
CA VAL A 76 -6.69 -0.05 -11.70
C VAL A 76 -5.73 -0.10 -10.52
N THR A 77 -5.39 1.06 -9.94
CA THR A 77 -4.50 1.14 -8.78
C THR A 77 -5.06 0.37 -7.56
N VAL A 78 -6.35 0.54 -7.26
CA VAL A 78 -7.01 -0.19 -6.17
C VAL A 78 -7.04 -1.69 -6.43
N LEU A 79 -7.32 -2.12 -7.67
CA LEU A 79 -7.33 -3.53 -8.04
C LEU A 79 -5.94 -4.15 -7.91
N VAL A 80 -4.89 -3.47 -8.39
CA VAL A 80 -3.49 -3.89 -8.26
C VAL A 80 -3.10 -3.96 -6.78
N ALA A 81 -3.45 -2.96 -5.97
CA ALA A 81 -3.17 -2.96 -4.53
C ALA A 81 -3.83 -4.15 -3.81
N ARG A 82 -5.10 -4.43 -4.11
CA ARG A 82 -5.83 -5.57 -3.54
C ARG A 82 -5.23 -6.90 -3.99
N ALA A 83 -4.92 -7.04 -5.27
CA ALA A 83 -4.30 -8.25 -5.83
C ALA A 83 -2.92 -8.49 -5.20
N PHE A 84 -2.11 -7.44 -5.05
CA PHE A 84 -0.82 -7.49 -4.39
C PHE A 84 -0.96 -7.93 -2.93
N ALA A 85 -1.86 -7.31 -2.16
CA ALA A 85 -2.10 -7.67 -0.77
C ALA A 85 -2.61 -9.12 -0.62
N ARG A 86 -3.53 -9.55 -1.48
CA ARG A 86 -4.06 -10.92 -1.48
C ARG A 86 -2.96 -11.93 -1.81
N LYS A 87 -2.13 -11.66 -2.81
CA LYS A 87 -1.01 -12.53 -3.19
C LYS A 87 0.07 -12.59 -2.09
N ALA A 88 0.37 -11.46 -1.47
CA ALA A 88 1.44 -11.38 -0.47
C ALA A 88 1.05 -12.01 0.87
N GLN A 89 -0.19 -11.81 1.33
CA GLN A 89 -0.58 -12.10 2.72
C GLN A 89 -2.01 -12.67 2.87
N GLY A 90 -2.69 -13.02 1.77
CA GLY A 90 -4.08 -13.46 1.80
C GLY A 90 -4.30 -14.69 2.69
N GLU A 91 -3.53 -15.75 2.49
CA GLU A 91 -3.65 -16.97 3.29
C GLU A 91 -3.33 -16.73 4.77
N THR A 92 -2.26 -15.99 5.06
CA THR A 92 -1.88 -15.64 6.43
C THR A 92 -2.95 -14.79 7.13
N LEU A 93 -3.64 -13.90 6.40
CA LEU A 93 -4.75 -13.12 6.94
C LEU A 93 -5.98 -13.98 7.24
N GLU A 94 -6.30 -14.99 6.42
CA GLU A 94 -7.40 -15.90 6.73
C GLU A 94 -7.05 -16.80 7.94
N GLN A 95 -5.80 -17.28 8.03
CA GLN A 95 -5.31 -18.01 9.22
C GLN A 95 -5.37 -17.14 10.48
N HIS A 96 -4.97 -15.87 10.38
CA HIS A 96 -5.04 -14.92 11.50
C HIS A 96 -6.47 -14.71 12.00
N LYS A 97 -7.44 -14.56 11.09
CA LYS A 97 -8.86 -14.45 11.45
C LYS A 97 -9.42 -15.75 12.03
N ALA A 98 -9.05 -16.90 11.46
CA ALA A 98 -9.47 -18.22 11.96
C ALA A 98 -8.96 -18.48 13.38
N ALA A 99 -7.83 -17.89 13.76
CA ALA A 99 -7.28 -17.90 15.12
C ALA A 99 -7.87 -16.81 16.04
N ASP A 100 -9.01 -16.20 15.68
CA ASP A 100 -9.64 -15.07 16.40
C ASP A 100 -8.73 -13.83 16.54
N GLY A 101 -7.78 -13.68 15.61
CA GLY A 101 -6.88 -12.54 15.51
C GLY A 101 -7.61 -11.29 15.02
N GLN A 102 -7.35 -10.17 15.67
CA GLN A 102 -8.02 -8.90 15.33
C GLN A 102 -7.37 -8.20 14.13
N LEU A 103 -8.19 -7.46 13.37
CA LEU A 103 -7.72 -6.53 12.36
C LEU A 103 -7.43 -5.14 12.96
N GLU A 104 -6.50 -4.42 12.36
CA GLU A 104 -6.17 -3.05 12.77
C GLU A 104 -7.26 -2.07 12.34
N SER A 105 -7.35 -0.90 12.98
CA SER A 105 -8.35 0.11 12.63
C SER A 105 -8.08 0.78 11.28
N LEU A 106 -9.16 1.16 10.59
CA LEU A 106 -9.06 1.95 9.35
C LEU A 106 -8.43 3.33 9.59
N TRP A 107 -8.64 3.94 10.77
CA TRP A 107 -8.03 5.22 11.11
C TRP A 107 -6.50 5.18 11.13
N LYS A 108 -5.91 4.11 11.69
CA LYS A 108 -4.45 3.94 11.65
C LYS A 108 -3.95 3.70 10.24
N ALA A 109 -4.70 2.91 9.45
CA ALA A 109 -4.38 2.70 8.04
C ALA A 109 -4.39 4.02 7.25
N ALA A 110 -5.41 4.86 7.48
CA ALA A 110 -5.52 6.19 6.87
C ALA A 110 -4.37 7.12 7.28
N GLY A 111 -3.93 7.09 8.55
CA GLY A 111 -2.76 7.83 9.00
C GLY A 111 -1.47 7.42 8.28
N VAL A 112 -1.26 6.12 8.05
CA VAL A 112 -0.14 5.63 7.24
C VAL A 112 -0.26 6.09 5.78
N ALA A 113 -1.46 6.04 5.22
CA ALA A 113 -1.73 6.48 3.85
C ALA A 113 -1.45 7.97 3.66
N PHE A 114 -1.85 8.79 4.63
CA PHE A 114 -1.60 10.21 4.64
C PHE A 114 -0.09 10.51 4.73
N GLY A 115 0.64 9.82 5.61
CA GLY A 115 2.09 9.94 5.67
C GLY A 115 2.79 9.57 4.35
N ALA A 116 2.33 8.50 3.68
CA ALA A 116 2.83 8.11 2.37
C ALA A 116 2.55 9.18 1.30
N LEU A 117 1.34 9.73 1.27
CA LEU A 117 0.96 10.83 0.38
C LEU A 117 1.84 12.06 0.58
N MET A 118 2.10 12.46 1.83
CA MET A 118 2.97 13.61 2.12
C MET A 118 4.41 13.36 1.65
N ALA A 119 4.92 12.14 1.82
CA ALA A 119 6.24 11.77 1.32
C ALA A 119 6.30 11.81 -0.21
N GLU A 120 5.29 11.27 -0.89
CA GLU A 120 5.18 11.33 -2.36
C GLU A 120 5.15 12.77 -2.86
N LEU A 121 4.27 13.60 -2.29
CA LEU A 121 4.13 15.00 -2.67
C LEU A 121 5.44 15.79 -2.52
N LEU A 122 6.15 15.57 -1.41
CA LEU A 122 7.44 16.20 -1.15
C LEU A 122 8.48 15.77 -2.20
N VAL A 123 8.56 14.48 -2.51
CA VAL A 123 9.51 13.95 -3.52
C VAL A 123 9.17 14.49 -4.91
N THR A 124 7.91 14.45 -5.33
CA THR A 124 7.53 14.93 -6.66
C THR A 124 7.76 16.43 -6.80
N THR A 125 7.44 17.22 -5.76
CA THR A 125 7.68 18.67 -5.79
C THR A 125 9.17 18.98 -5.85
N ALA A 126 10.00 18.29 -5.05
CA ALA A 126 11.45 18.46 -5.09
C ALA A 126 12.04 18.12 -6.47
N VAL A 127 11.55 17.04 -7.10
CA VAL A 127 11.96 16.65 -8.47
C VAL A 127 11.55 17.73 -9.49
N VAL A 128 10.32 18.24 -9.42
CA VAL A 128 9.86 19.30 -10.34
C VAL A 128 10.72 20.55 -10.20
N MET A 129 10.98 21.01 -8.98
CA MET A 129 11.84 22.17 -8.73
C MET A 129 13.29 21.97 -9.21
N ALA A 130 13.81 20.74 -9.15
CA ALA A 130 15.15 20.42 -9.64
C ALA A 130 15.24 20.35 -11.17
N VAL A 131 14.16 19.96 -11.85
CA VAL A 131 14.10 19.83 -13.31
C VAL A 131 13.70 21.15 -13.99
N TYR A 132 12.86 21.95 -13.33
CA TYR A 132 12.36 23.25 -13.81
C TYR A 132 12.73 24.36 -12.81
N PRO A 133 13.97 24.87 -12.86
CA PRO A 133 14.45 25.90 -11.94
C PRO A 133 13.81 27.28 -12.16
#